data_AF-A0A945PR33-F1
#
_entry.id   AF-A0A945PR33-F1
#
_cell.length_a   1.000
_cell.length_b   1.000
_cell.length_c   1.000
_cell.angle_alpha   90.00
_cell.angle_beta   90.00
_cell.angle_gamma   90.00
#
_symmetry.space_group_name_H-M   'P 1'
#
loop_
_entity.id
_entity.type
_entity.pdbx_description
1 polymer ?
#
loop_
_entity_poly.entity_id
_entity_poly.type
_entity_poly.pdbx_seq_one_letter_code
_entity_poly.pdbx_strand_id
1 'polypeptide(L)'
;MAFLAVAAGLDFDDFDASCKRMARRLDKNRLSIDMTFARKSESAQPVGRGRLAWFRGQVKRVPIMDRADELAFTMMVEFLWRRLKTARRACGFSKTEVELYPGVDTDRCTSCPPGRELICQGCAPRNLSPGKRERLRARTHEFISARNELMERNLHIVFRLLERYSRVGVPVEDMVQEANHSLFKAVQGFDFQRGFRFKTYAGYWINQAFLNAIYNQSRTVRVPAYIQKAMKKMRDAVLAAGDDSLFFKPRDLAARAGMTEELVKTALKGNRYTQSIHRKIDADGSSEMLDLFDGGDAADSPDFHENVLMLRHLGEAMGRLTEREQSVVSMRFGLGSAPACTLAEVGAALGISLERVRQIQRISLEKMRAGDQSQSLQQFV
;
A
#
# COMPACT_ATOMS: atom_id res chain seq x y z
N MET A 1 -14.73 34.67 -18.67
CA MET A 1 -14.12 35.58 -17.67
C MET A 1 -12.75 35.04 -17.32
N ALA A 2 -11.73 35.89 -17.26
CA ALA A 2 -10.38 35.45 -16.89
C ALA A 2 -10.35 34.95 -15.43
N PHE A 3 -9.64 33.84 -15.17
CA PHE A 3 -9.51 33.24 -13.84
C PHE A 3 -9.07 34.25 -12.78
N LEU A 4 -8.02 35.04 -13.07
CA LEU A 4 -7.48 36.03 -12.16
C LEU A 4 -8.46 37.17 -11.84
N ALA A 5 -9.31 37.56 -12.81
CA ALA A 5 -10.33 38.59 -12.59
C ALA A 5 -11.44 38.12 -11.64
N VAL A 6 -11.74 36.82 -11.63
CA VAL A 6 -12.69 36.24 -10.66
C VAL A 6 -12.03 36.14 -9.29
N ALA A 7 -10.78 35.69 -9.23
CA ALA A 7 -10.03 35.56 -7.98
C ALA A 7 -9.85 36.92 -7.26
N ALA A 8 -9.55 38.00 -7.99
CA ALA A 8 -9.43 39.34 -7.44
C ALA A 8 -10.75 39.91 -6.88
N GLY A 9 -11.89 39.36 -7.28
CA GLY A 9 -13.21 39.75 -6.77
C GLY A 9 -13.65 38.99 -5.52
N LEU A 10 -12.82 38.08 -4.99
CA LEU A 10 -13.07 37.36 -3.74
C LEU A 10 -12.40 38.11 -2.59
N ASP A 11 -13.18 38.38 -1.56
CA ASP A 11 -12.71 39.04 -0.34
C ASP A 11 -12.33 37.98 0.70
N PHE A 12 -11.22 38.17 1.41
CA PHE A 12 -10.79 37.26 2.46
C PHE A 12 -11.66 37.41 3.72
N ASP A 13 -11.96 38.65 4.12
CA ASP A 13 -12.70 38.93 5.36
C ASP A 13 -14.20 38.61 5.22
N ASP A 14 -14.76 38.82 4.02
CA ASP A 14 -16.15 38.49 3.67
C ASP A 14 -16.22 37.39 2.58
N PHE A 15 -15.45 36.31 2.77
CA PHE A 15 -15.34 35.25 1.77
C PHE A 15 -16.67 34.58 1.43
N ASP A 16 -17.49 34.30 2.44
CA ASP A 16 -18.76 33.59 2.25
C ASP A 16 -19.75 34.41 1.43
N ALA A 17 -19.91 35.69 1.72
CA ALA A 17 -20.84 36.52 0.96
C ALA A 17 -20.25 36.94 -0.39
N SER A 18 -18.93 37.17 -0.51
CA SER A 18 -18.27 37.42 -1.80
C SER A 18 -18.44 36.24 -2.76
N CYS A 19 -18.29 35.00 -2.27
CA CYS A 19 -18.59 33.77 -3.01
C CYS A 19 -20.04 33.74 -3.53
N LYS A 20 -21.03 34.04 -2.67
CA LYS A 20 -22.44 34.07 -3.07
C LYS A 20 -22.72 35.14 -4.13
N ARG A 21 -22.16 36.35 -3.98
CA ARG A 21 -22.28 37.45 -4.94
C ARG A 21 -21.68 37.05 -6.31
N MET A 22 -20.47 36.51 -6.29
CA MET A 22 -19.75 36.10 -7.51
C MET A 22 -20.45 34.94 -8.22
N ALA A 23 -20.88 33.91 -7.49
CA ALA A 23 -21.61 32.78 -8.08
C ALA A 23 -22.91 33.23 -8.77
N ARG A 24 -23.68 34.11 -8.13
CA ARG A 24 -24.90 34.69 -8.72
C ARG A 24 -24.60 35.47 -10.00
N ARG A 25 -23.53 36.28 -10.01
CA ARG A 25 -23.11 37.06 -11.18
C ARG A 25 -22.74 36.16 -12.36
N LEU A 26 -21.93 35.13 -12.13
CA LEU A 26 -21.51 34.17 -13.16
C LEU A 26 -22.71 33.40 -13.72
N ASP A 27 -23.61 32.93 -12.84
CA ASP A 27 -24.76 32.13 -13.23
C ASP A 27 -25.83 32.96 -13.97
N LYS A 28 -26.09 34.20 -13.53
CA LYS A 28 -27.04 35.12 -14.19
C LYS A 28 -26.60 35.44 -15.62
N ASN A 29 -25.32 35.68 -15.81
CA ASN A 29 -24.75 36.08 -17.11
C ASN A 29 -24.27 34.89 -17.96
N ARG A 30 -24.45 33.64 -17.48
CA ARG A 30 -23.97 32.40 -18.12
C ARG A 30 -22.49 32.46 -18.52
N LEU A 31 -21.66 33.07 -17.69
CA LEU A 31 -20.23 33.23 -17.95
C LEU A 31 -19.46 31.96 -17.55
N SER A 32 -18.64 31.45 -18.46
CA SER A 32 -17.62 30.44 -18.16
C SER A 32 -16.34 31.10 -17.67
N ILE A 33 -15.61 30.37 -16.82
CA ILE A 33 -14.28 30.77 -16.36
C ILE A 33 -13.27 30.19 -17.33
N ASP A 34 -12.37 31.04 -17.81
CA ASP A 34 -11.26 30.60 -18.64
C ASP A 34 -10.25 29.84 -17.76
N MET A 35 -10.07 28.56 -18.06
CA MET A 35 -9.18 27.65 -17.34
C MET A 35 -7.85 27.41 -18.08
N THR A 36 -7.48 28.31 -19.00
CA THR A 36 -6.17 28.28 -19.65
C THR A 36 -5.12 28.91 -18.74
N PHE A 37 -4.03 28.17 -18.51
CA PHE A 37 -2.94 28.60 -17.65
C PHE A 37 -1.64 28.71 -18.43
N ALA A 38 -0.97 29.85 -18.30
CA ALA A 38 0.31 30.08 -18.96
C ALA A 38 1.39 29.10 -18.46
N ARG A 39 2.23 28.66 -19.39
CA ARG A 39 3.45 27.87 -19.14
C ARG A 39 4.63 28.62 -19.73
N LYS A 40 5.82 28.48 -19.14
CA LYS A 40 7.04 29.09 -19.69
C LYS A 40 7.35 28.45 -21.06
N SER A 41 7.65 29.28 -22.05
CA SER A 41 7.87 28.89 -23.44
C SER A 41 9.28 28.29 -23.70
N GLU A 42 10.18 28.30 -22.72
CA GLU A 42 11.56 27.90 -22.98
C GLU A 42 11.78 26.38 -23.16
N SER A 43 12.43 26.10 -24.29
CA SER A 43 13.07 24.88 -24.73
C SER A 43 14.39 24.67 -23.98
N ALA A 44 14.34 23.91 -22.88
CA ALA A 44 15.51 23.13 -22.48
C ALA A 44 15.12 21.67 -22.68
N GLN A 45 15.72 21.02 -23.68
CA GLN A 45 15.78 19.56 -23.65
C GLN A 45 16.24 19.16 -22.23
N PRO A 46 15.59 18.18 -21.58
CA PRO A 46 15.97 17.81 -20.23
C PRO A 46 17.45 17.48 -20.21
N VAL A 47 18.22 18.24 -19.41
CA VAL A 47 19.64 17.99 -19.20
C VAL A 47 19.72 16.70 -18.38
N GLY A 48 19.84 15.56 -19.08
CA GLY A 48 19.93 14.22 -18.49
C GLY A 48 19.14 13.17 -19.27
N ARG A 49 19.73 11.97 -19.44
CA ARG A 49 19.02 10.79 -19.95
C ARG A 49 18.17 10.20 -18.82
N GLY A 50 16.86 10.12 -18.99
CA GLY A 50 15.96 9.41 -18.07
C GLY A 50 14.59 10.05 -17.84
N ARG A 51 13.62 9.23 -17.42
CA ARG A 51 12.21 9.63 -17.17
C ARG A 51 12.11 10.72 -16.10
N LEU A 52 12.91 10.62 -15.02
CA LEU A 52 12.90 11.58 -13.92
C LEU A 52 13.45 12.96 -14.34
N ALA A 53 14.52 13.00 -15.14
CA ALA A 53 15.09 14.25 -15.65
C ALA A 53 14.09 14.98 -16.57
N TRP A 54 13.40 14.23 -17.44
CA TRP A 54 12.31 14.75 -18.25
C TRP A 54 11.18 15.33 -17.39
N PHE A 55 10.72 14.59 -16.38
CA PHE A 55 9.63 15.05 -15.51
C PHE A 55 10.03 16.31 -14.71
N ARG A 56 11.25 16.34 -14.15
CA ARG A 56 11.80 17.54 -13.49
C ARG A 56 11.84 18.74 -14.44
N GLY A 57 12.15 18.52 -15.72
CA GLY A 57 12.08 19.52 -16.78
C GLY A 57 10.67 20.08 -16.96
N GLN A 58 9.65 19.22 -17.05
CA GLN A 58 8.25 19.66 -17.16
C GLN A 58 7.81 20.49 -15.96
N VAL A 59 8.17 20.08 -14.74
CA VAL A 59 7.83 20.83 -13.52
C VAL A 59 8.44 22.23 -13.50
N LYS A 60 9.65 22.42 -14.05
CA LYS A 60 10.28 23.75 -14.15
C LYS A 60 9.54 24.72 -15.09
N ARG A 61 8.73 24.21 -16.03
CA ARG A 61 7.94 25.03 -16.97
C ARG A 61 6.70 25.64 -16.32
N VAL A 62 6.27 25.08 -15.18
CA VAL A 62 5.10 25.58 -14.44
C VAL A 62 5.52 26.83 -13.64
N PRO A 63 4.80 27.96 -13.76
CA PRO A 63 5.12 29.17 -13.02
C PRO A 63 4.91 28.97 -11.51
N ILE A 64 5.83 29.53 -10.71
CA ILE A 64 5.75 29.53 -9.25
C ILE A 64 4.94 30.75 -8.82
N MET A 65 4.04 30.57 -7.85
CA MET A 65 3.22 31.65 -7.29
C MET A 65 3.94 32.37 -6.16
N ASP A 66 3.68 33.67 -6.03
CA ASP A 66 4.09 34.45 -4.87
C ASP A 66 3.14 34.21 -3.68
N ARG A 67 3.16 35.09 -2.67
CA ARG A 67 2.25 34.98 -1.51
C ARG A 67 0.81 35.32 -1.84
N ALA A 68 0.60 36.41 -2.57
CA ALA A 68 -0.73 36.95 -2.85
C ALA A 68 -1.45 36.06 -3.87
N ASP A 69 -0.73 35.64 -4.90
CA ASP A 69 -1.20 34.70 -5.92
C ASP A 69 -1.58 33.36 -5.31
N GLU A 70 -0.77 32.80 -4.40
CA GLU A 70 -1.07 31.53 -3.74
C GLU A 70 -2.37 31.62 -2.92
N LEU A 71 -2.55 32.71 -2.16
CA LEU A 71 -3.78 32.94 -1.40
C LEU A 71 -4.99 33.07 -2.34
N ALA A 72 -4.91 33.95 -3.34
CA ALA A 72 -5.98 34.16 -4.31
C ALA A 72 -6.36 32.87 -5.05
N PHE A 73 -5.35 32.05 -5.41
CA PHE A 73 -5.58 30.78 -6.08
C PHE A 73 -6.29 29.76 -5.15
N THR A 74 -5.86 29.66 -3.88
CA THR A 74 -6.51 28.76 -2.91
C THR A 74 -7.95 29.17 -2.60
N MET A 75 -8.22 30.48 -2.46
CA MET A 75 -9.57 31.03 -2.33
C MET A 75 -10.43 30.71 -3.55
N MET A 76 -9.86 30.82 -4.75
CA MET A 76 -10.55 30.50 -6.00
C MET A 76 -10.90 29.01 -6.11
N VAL A 77 -9.99 28.11 -5.71
CA VAL A 77 -10.27 26.67 -5.67
C VAL A 77 -11.42 26.36 -4.70
N GLU A 78 -11.42 26.97 -3.51
CA GLU A 78 -12.52 26.80 -2.54
C GLU A 78 -13.84 27.39 -3.06
N PHE A 79 -13.81 28.55 -3.73
CA PHE A 79 -14.99 29.11 -4.38
C PHE A 79 -15.59 28.15 -5.41
N LEU A 80 -14.75 27.59 -6.30
CA LEU A 80 -15.17 26.62 -7.31
C LEU A 80 -15.73 25.35 -6.67
N TRP A 81 -15.13 24.89 -5.57
CA TRP A 81 -15.64 23.75 -4.80
C TRP A 81 -17.04 24.02 -4.24
N ARG A 82 -17.24 25.17 -3.59
CA ARG A 82 -18.54 25.58 -3.06
C ARG A 82 -19.59 25.76 -4.16
N ARG A 83 -19.20 26.30 -5.31
CA ARG A 83 -20.05 26.45 -6.51
C ARG A 83 -20.47 25.09 -7.06
N LEU A 84 -19.56 24.12 -7.10
CA LEU A 84 -19.84 22.74 -7.50
C LEU A 84 -20.77 22.04 -6.50
N LYS A 85 -20.52 22.16 -5.19
CA LYS A 85 -21.39 21.60 -4.14
C LYS A 85 -22.81 22.13 -4.23
N THR A 86 -22.96 23.43 -4.44
CA THR A 86 -24.29 24.06 -4.65
C THR A 86 -24.97 23.50 -5.90
N ALA A 87 -24.22 23.28 -6.99
CA ALA A 87 -24.74 22.66 -8.21
C ALA A 87 -25.23 21.23 -7.98
N ARG A 88 -24.45 20.43 -7.25
CA ARG A 88 -24.78 19.03 -6.92
C ARG A 88 -26.02 18.95 -6.04
N ARG A 89 -26.13 19.79 -5.01
CA ARG A 89 -27.34 19.89 -4.17
C ARG A 89 -28.58 20.22 -5.00
N ALA A 90 -28.48 21.18 -5.93
CA ALA A 90 -29.58 21.54 -6.82
C ALA A 90 -29.96 20.45 -7.85
N CYS A 91 -29.07 19.48 -8.08
CA CYS A 91 -29.30 18.31 -8.93
C CYS A 91 -29.80 17.08 -8.16
N GLY A 92 -29.98 17.17 -6.84
CA GLY A 92 -30.53 16.08 -6.02
C GLY A 92 -29.51 15.05 -5.52
N PHE A 93 -28.22 15.36 -5.54
CA PHE A 93 -27.18 14.49 -4.96
C PHE A 93 -27.34 14.43 -3.43
N SER A 94 -27.04 13.26 -2.86
CA SER A 94 -27.04 13.05 -1.41
C SER A 94 -25.94 13.86 -0.71
N LYS A 95 -26.07 14.02 0.62
CA LYS A 95 -25.10 14.78 1.42
C LYS A 95 -23.68 14.22 1.31
N THR A 96 -23.53 12.90 1.24
CA THR A 96 -22.25 12.21 1.07
C THR A 96 -21.68 12.45 -0.32
N GLU A 97 -22.47 12.25 -1.38
CA GLU A 97 -22.02 12.45 -2.77
C GLU A 97 -21.61 13.89 -3.08
N VAL A 98 -22.23 14.87 -2.42
CA VAL A 98 -21.88 16.28 -2.59
C VAL A 98 -20.45 16.57 -2.13
N GLU A 99 -20.00 15.94 -1.03
CA GLU A 99 -18.68 16.15 -0.44
C GLU A 99 -17.58 15.28 -1.09
N LEU A 100 -17.93 14.28 -1.91
CA LEU A 100 -16.95 13.45 -2.64
C LEU A 100 -16.16 14.28 -3.66
N TYR A 101 -14.83 14.22 -3.60
CA TYR A 101 -13.97 14.95 -4.52
C TYR A 101 -13.95 14.26 -5.88
N PRO A 102 -14.31 14.96 -6.98
CA PRO A 102 -14.22 14.39 -8.33
C PRO A 102 -12.83 13.82 -8.65
N GLY A 103 -12.78 12.56 -9.09
CA GLY A 103 -11.55 11.92 -9.59
C GLY A 103 -10.56 11.44 -8.54
N VAL A 104 -11.00 11.19 -7.30
CA VAL A 104 -10.13 10.79 -6.16
C VAL A 104 -10.75 9.66 -5.37
N ASP A 105 -12.01 9.86 -4.96
CA ASP A 105 -12.73 8.90 -4.16
C ASP A 105 -13.21 7.77 -5.07
N THR A 106 -12.78 6.55 -4.76
CA THR A 106 -12.90 5.31 -5.55
C THR A 106 -14.32 4.77 -5.66
N ASP A 107 -15.32 5.63 -5.84
CA ASP A 107 -16.63 5.18 -6.26
C ASP A 107 -16.67 5.19 -7.79
N ARG A 108 -16.70 3.96 -8.33
CA ARG A 108 -17.08 3.69 -9.71
C ARG A 108 -18.30 4.54 -10.01
N CYS A 109 -18.18 5.48 -10.94
CA CYS A 109 -19.31 6.29 -11.32
C CYS A 109 -20.40 5.39 -11.92
N THR A 110 -21.46 5.12 -11.16
CA THR A 110 -22.62 4.27 -11.54
C THR A 110 -23.33 4.74 -12.81
N SER A 111 -23.00 5.95 -13.28
CA SER A 111 -23.57 6.57 -14.48
C SER A 111 -22.70 6.44 -15.75
N CYS A 112 -21.42 6.07 -15.61
CA CYS A 112 -20.53 5.88 -16.77
C CYS A 112 -20.50 4.38 -17.18
N PRO A 113 -20.25 4.05 -18.47
CA PRO A 113 -20.15 2.65 -18.90
C PRO A 113 -18.97 1.94 -18.21
N PRO A 114 -19.05 0.62 -17.98
CA PRO A 114 -17.96 -0.15 -17.41
C PRO A 114 -16.67 0.07 -18.20
N GLY A 115 -15.57 0.36 -17.48
CA GLY A 115 -14.26 0.70 -18.06
C GLY A 115 -13.97 2.21 -18.21
N ARG A 116 -14.99 3.09 -18.28
CA ARG A 116 -14.81 4.57 -18.27
C ARG A 116 -15.03 5.22 -16.90
N GLU A 117 -15.43 4.42 -15.91
CA GLU A 117 -15.71 4.85 -14.52
C GLU A 117 -14.45 5.40 -13.81
N LEU A 118 -13.26 5.01 -14.26
CA LEU A 118 -11.96 5.36 -13.67
C LEU A 118 -11.37 6.69 -14.19
N ILE A 119 -11.91 7.26 -15.27
CA ILE A 119 -11.40 8.50 -15.93
C ILE A 119 -12.51 9.56 -16.00
N CYS A 120 -13.44 9.52 -15.04
CA CYS A 120 -14.60 10.37 -15.05
C CYS A 120 -14.24 11.83 -14.73
N GLN A 121 -14.09 12.68 -15.75
CA GLN A 121 -13.88 14.13 -15.58
C GLN A 121 -15.19 14.91 -15.26
N GLY A 122 -16.21 14.22 -14.75
CA GLY A 122 -17.52 14.80 -14.41
C GLY A 122 -18.69 14.24 -15.22
N CYS A 123 -19.01 12.96 -15.05
CA CYS A 123 -20.29 12.40 -15.50
C CYS A 123 -21.40 13.07 -14.66
N ALA A 124 -22.28 13.82 -15.32
CA ALA A 124 -23.54 14.26 -14.75
C ALA A 124 -24.59 13.17 -15.01
N PRO A 125 -25.46 12.85 -14.03
CA PRO A 125 -26.50 11.82 -14.15
C PRO A 125 -27.32 11.93 -15.44
N ARG A 126 -27.60 10.78 -16.08
CA ARG A 126 -28.35 10.71 -17.37
C ARG A 126 -29.83 11.09 -17.23
N ASN A 127 -30.36 11.11 -16.02
CA ASN A 127 -31.72 11.53 -15.69
C ASN A 127 -31.87 13.06 -15.55
N LEU A 128 -30.78 13.84 -15.54
CA LEU A 128 -30.85 15.30 -15.49
C LEU A 128 -31.21 15.90 -16.85
N SER A 129 -31.91 17.04 -16.84
CA SER A 129 -32.18 17.80 -18.07
C SER A 129 -30.88 18.23 -18.77
N PRO A 130 -30.86 18.32 -20.11
CA PRO A 130 -29.64 18.64 -20.87
C PRO A 130 -28.93 19.90 -20.38
N GLY A 131 -29.69 20.96 -20.06
CA GLY A 131 -29.13 22.22 -19.55
C GLY A 131 -28.54 22.11 -18.13
N LYS A 132 -29.13 21.31 -17.24
CA LYS A 132 -28.57 21.07 -15.89
C LYS A 132 -27.30 20.21 -15.98
N ARG A 133 -27.31 19.21 -16.86
CA ARG A 133 -26.18 18.31 -17.13
C ARG A 133 -24.96 19.07 -17.63
N GLU A 134 -25.15 19.95 -18.61
CA GLU A 134 -24.06 20.73 -19.19
C GLU A 134 -23.43 21.68 -18.16
N ARG A 135 -24.27 22.35 -17.36
CA ARG A 135 -23.79 23.22 -16.27
C ARG A 135 -23.00 22.46 -15.21
N LEU A 136 -23.45 21.26 -14.83
CA LEU A 136 -22.76 20.45 -13.83
C LEU A 136 -21.40 19.96 -14.35
N ARG A 137 -21.33 19.58 -15.63
CA ARG A 137 -20.07 19.23 -16.32
C ARG A 137 -19.10 20.40 -16.34
N ALA A 138 -19.57 21.56 -16.78
CA ALA A 138 -18.74 22.77 -16.83
C ALA A 138 -18.14 23.12 -15.46
N ARG A 139 -18.96 23.12 -14.40
CA ARG A 139 -18.49 23.39 -13.02
C ARG A 139 -17.52 22.34 -12.50
N THR A 140 -17.74 21.07 -12.86
CA THR A 140 -16.84 19.98 -12.49
C THR A 140 -15.48 20.14 -13.16
N HIS A 141 -15.49 20.47 -14.46
CA HIS A 141 -14.28 20.77 -15.21
C HIS A 141 -13.53 21.98 -14.63
N GLU A 142 -14.22 23.12 -14.40
CA GLU A 142 -13.64 24.30 -13.76
C GLU A 142 -12.93 23.96 -12.44
N PHE A 143 -13.59 23.20 -11.56
CA PHE A 143 -12.99 22.80 -10.28
C PHE A 143 -11.77 21.88 -10.46
N ILE A 144 -11.88 20.83 -11.29
CA ILE A 144 -10.79 19.87 -11.52
C ILE A 144 -9.58 20.59 -12.13
N SER A 145 -9.79 21.44 -13.14
CA SER A 145 -8.71 22.19 -13.79
C SER A 145 -8.01 23.12 -12.81
N ALA A 146 -8.76 23.86 -11.96
CA ALA A 146 -8.16 24.74 -10.96
C ALA A 146 -7.37 23.95 -9.91
N ARG A 147 -7.93 22.86 -9.38
CA ARG A 147 -7.27 22.00 -8.39
C ARG A 147 -5.97 21.41 -8.96
N ASN A 148 -6.02 20.89 -10.18
CA ASN A 148 -4.86 20.29 -10.82
C ASN A 148 -3.77 21.35 -11.08
N GLU A 149 -4.15 22.55 -11.49
CA GLU A 149 -3.22 23.67 -11.64
C GLU A 149 -2.56 24.05 -10.30
N LEU A 150 -3.33 24.13 -9.21
CA LEU A 150 -2.79 24.41 -7.87
C LEU A 150 -1.75 23.35 -7.47
N MET A 151 -2.03 22.07 -7.75
CA MET A 151 -1.08 20.98 -7.53
C MET A 151 0.17 21.16 -8.40
N GLU A 152 0.01 21.37 -9.71
CA GLU A 152 1.11 21.49 -10.68
C GLU A 152 2.06 22.62 -10.32
N ARG A 153 1.54 23.79 -9.93
CA ARG A 153 2.34 24.94 -9.47
C ARG A 153 3.18 24.64 -8.24
N ASN A 154 2.78 23.65 -7.46
CA ASN A 154 3.43 23.25 -6.21
C ASN A 154 4.28 21.97 -6.32
N LEU A 155 4.31 21.29 -7.48
CA LEU A 155 5.16 20.11 -7.70
C LEU A 155 6.64 20.36 -7.45
N HIS A 156 7.11 21.60 -7.64
CA HIS A 156 8.49 21.99 -7.39
C HIS A 156 8.93 21.79 -5.92
N ILE A 157 7.99 21.79 -4.97
CA ILE A 157 8.26 21.57 -3.55
C ILE A 157 8.73 20.13 -3.32
N VAL A 158 8.14 19.17 -4.02
CA VAL A 158 8.48 17.73 -3.92
C VAL A 158 9.96 17.54 -4.21
N PHE A 159 10.44 18.05 -5.35
CA PHE A 159 11.85 17.94 -5.73
C PHE A 159 12.81 18.66 -4.79
N ARG A 160 12.40 19.80 -4.21
CA ARG A 160 13.22 20.53 -3.23
C ARG A 160 13.40 19.72 -1.95
N LEU A 161 12.36 19.02 -1.50
CA LEU A 161 12.39 18.24 -0.26
C LEU A 161 13.04 16.86 -0.44
N LEU A 162 12.94 16.29 -1.66
CA LEU A 162 13.45 14.98 -2.04
C LEU A 162 14.95 14.81 -1.78
N GLU A 163 15.74 15.87 -1.94
CA GLU A 163 17.21 15.82 -1.78
C GLU A 163 17.62 15.25 -0.41
N ARG A 164 16.84 15.53 0.64
CA ARG A 164 17.08 15.05 2.01
C ARG A 164 16.79 13.56 2.22
N TYR A 165 16.02 12.95 1.33
CA TYR A 165 15.56 11.56 1.42
C TYR A 165 16.13 10.67 0.31
N SER A 166 16.89 11.26 -0.61
CA SER A 166 17.61 10.50 -1.63
C SER A 166 18.59 9.51 -0.96
N ARG A 167 18.73 8.30 -1.53
CA ARG A 167 19.66 7.22 -1.09
C ARG A 167 19.20 6.32 0.06
N VAL A 168 17.91 6.32 0.44
CA VAL A 168 17.38 5.47 1.54
C VAL A 168 16.73 4.16 1.05
N GLY A 169 17.20 3.61 -0.07
CA GLY A 169 16.82 2.28 -0.57
C GLY A 169 15.49 2.19 -1.35
N VAL A 170 14.65 3.24 -1.35
CA VAL A 170 13.47 3.33 -2.22
C VAL A 170 13.85 4.05 -3.52
N PRO A 171 13.40 3.58 -4.70
CA PRO A 171 13.59 4.29 -5.96
C PRO A 171 13.07 5.72 -5.90
N VAL A 172 13.79 6.65 -6.53
CA VAL A 172 13.49 8.09 -6.45
C VAL A 172 12.16 8.40 -7.13
N GLU A 173 11.86 7.71 -8.23
CA GLU A 173 10.60 7.80 -8.96
C GLU A 173 9.41 7.45 -8.07
N ASP A 174 9.52 6.37 -7.28
CA ASP A 174 8.45 5.92 -6.37
C ASP A 174 8.26 6.93 -5.24
N MET A 175 9.35 7.43 -4.65
CA MET A 175 9.29 8.50 -3.65
C MET A 175 8.57 9.75 -4.18
N VAL A 176 8.87 10.16 -5.41
CA VAL A 176 8.23 11.30 -6.06
C VAL A 176 6.73 11.06 -6.25
N GLN A 177 6.31 9.86 -6.64
CA GLN A 177 4.88 9.56 -6.81
C GLN A 177 4.12 9.53 -5.48
N GLU A 178 4.69 8.93 -4.43
CA GLU A 178 4.10 8.95 -3.08
C GLU A 178 3.94 10.37 -2.54
N ALA A 179 4.95 11.22 -2.79
CA ALA A 179 4.89 12.62 -2.42
C ALA A 179 3.87 13.41 -3.25
N ASN A 180 3.75 13.15 -4.56
CA ASN A 180 2.74 13.79 -5.42
C ASN A 180 1.32 13.42 -4.97
N HIS A 181 1.09 12.15 -4.63
CA HIS A 181 -0.18 11.70 -4.05
C HIS A 181 -0.52 12.41 -2.74
N SER A 182 0.47 12.58 -1.88
CA SER A 182 0.28 13.28 -0.60
C SER A 182 0.11 14.79 -0.77
N LEU A 183 0.79 15.40 -1.74
CA LEU A 183 0.56 16.80 -2.14
C LEU A 183 -0.88 16.99 -2.63
N PHE A 184 -1.39 16.05 -3.40
CA PHE A 184 -2.79 16.06 -3.84
C PHE A 184 -3.75 16.05 -2.65
N LYS A 185 -3.54 15.18 -1.66
CA LYS A 185 -4.32 15.17 -0.40
C LYS A 185 -4.19 16.49 0.37
N ALA A 186 -2.99 17.08 0.38
CA ALA A 186 -2.77 18.38 1.01
C ALA A 186 -3.58 19.50 0.34
N VAL A 187 -3.73 19.49 -1.00
CA VAL A 187 -4.59 20.44 -1.70
C VAL A 187 -6.06 20.31 -1.26
N GLN A 188 -6.56 19.09 -1.08
CA GLN A 188 -7.95 18.86 -0.67
C GLN A 188 -8.22 19.34 0.76
N GLY A 189 -7.28 19.10 1.68
CA GLY A 189 -7.45 19.41 3.10
C GLY A 189 -6.89 20.75 3.55
N PHE A 190 -6.47 21.62 2.63
CA PHE A 190 -5.90 22.91 2.99
C PHE A 190 -6.98 23.94 3.32
N ASP A 191 -6.79 24.65 4.43
CA ASP A 191 -7.67 25.71 4.90
C ASP A 191 -6.90 27.04 4.90
N PHE A 192 -7.23 27.90 3.94
CA PHE A 192 -6.59 29.20 3.77
C PHE A 192 -6.96 30.21 4.87
N GLN A 193 -8.08 30.01 5.58
CA GLN A 193 -8.54 30.94 6.61
C GLN A 193 -7.61 30.95 7.83
N ARG A 194 -6.79 29.89 7.99
CA ARG A 194 -5.78 29.79 9.06
C ARG A 194 -4.58 30.71 8.86
N GLY A 195 -4.47 31.42 7.73
CA GLY A 195 -3.42 32.41 7.48
C GLY A 195 -2.02 31.83 7.20
N PHE A 196 -1.88 30.51 7.10
CA PHE A 196 -0.62 29.85 6.73
C PHE A 196 -0.45 29.76 5.22
N ARG A 197 0.80 29.76 4.76
CA ARG A 197 1.15 29.51 3.35
C ARG A 197 0.84 28.05 2.99
N PHE A 198 0.25 27.80 1.82
CA PHE A 198 -0.01 26.44 1.35
C PHE A 198 1.28 25.63 1.26
N LYS A 199 2.36 26.22 0.72
CA LYS A 199 3.70 25.61 0.70
C LYS A 199 4.18 25.08 2.05
N THR A 200 3.90 25.78 3.15
CA THR A 200 4.30 25.33 4.50
C THR A 200 3.51 24.09 4.90
N TYR A 201 2.20 24.10 4.69
CA TYR A 201 1.33 22.97 4.96
C TYR A 201 1.69 21.75 4.09
N ALA A 202 1.81 21.94 2.77
CA ALA A 202 2.20 20.90 1.83
C ALA A 202 3.55 20.27 2.17
N GLY A 203 4.51 21.07 2.66
CA GLY A 203 5.81 20.57 3.10
C GLY A 203 5.71 19.52 4.20
N TYR A 204 4.79 19.67 5.16
CA TYR A 204 4.55 18.66 6.21
C TYR A 204 4.06 17.34 5.60
N TRP A 205 3.05 17.40 4.74
CA TRP A 205 2.49 16.21 4.06
C TRP A 205 3.51 15.50 3.18
N ILE A 206 4.32 16.25 2.42
CA ILE A 206 5.36 15.68 1.56
C ILE A 206 6.45 14.99 2.40
N ASN A 207 6.92 15.60 3.50
CA ASN A 207 7.90 14.94 4.37
C ASN A 207 7.32 13.65 4.99
N GLN A 208 6.06 13.70 5.42
CA GLN A 208 5.39 12.52 5.96
C GLN A 208 5.26 11.41 4.92
N ALA A 209 4.98 11.77 3.66
CA ALA A 209 4.91 10.83 2.54
C ALA A 209 6.25 10.13 2.30
N PHE A 210 7.36 10.90 2.24
CA PHE A 210 8.69 10.32 2.07
C PHE A 210 9.05 9.38 3.22
N LEU A 211 8.80 9.79 4.46
CA LEU A 211 9.05 8.94 5.63
C LEU A 211 8.21 7.66 5.58
N ASN A 212 6.93 7.76 5.23
CA ASN A 212 6.06 6.60 5.09
C ASN A 212 6.54 5.65 3.98
N ALA A 213 6.92 6.18 2.82
CA ALA A 213 7.47 5.39 1.71
C ALA A 213 8.73 4.64 2.16
N ILE A 214 9.67 5.33 2.83
CA ILE A 214 10.87 4.71 3.39
C ILE A 214 10.52 3.61 4.39
N TYR A 215 9.65 3.88 5.36
CA TYR A 215 9.29 2.88 6.36
C TYR A 215 8.59 1.66 5.77
N ASN A 216 7.83 1.83 4.70
CA ASN A 216 7.01 0.78 4.13
C ASN A 216 7.70 -0.02 3.01
N GLN A 217 8.59 0.61 2.24
CA GLN A 217 9.10 0.09 0.96
C GLN A 217 10.64 -0.04 0.92
N SER A 218 11.40 0.50 1.89
CA SER A 218 12.87 0.48 1.83
C SER A 218 13.52 -0.89 2.02
N ARG A 219 12.76 -1.90 2.47
CA ARG A 219 13.28 -3.24 2.76
C ARG A 219 12.40 -4.30 2.11
N THR A 220 13.03 -5.34 1.57
CA THR A 220 12.37 -6.53 1.00
C THR A 220 11.43 -7.19 2.01
N VAL A 221 11.91 -7.37 3.25
CA VAL A 221 11.07 -7.80 4.38
C VAL A 221 10.72 -6.57 5.19
N ARG A 222 9.43 -6.23 5.23
CA ARG A 222 8.92 -5.04 5.92
C ARG A 222 9.23 -5.12 7.43
N VAL A 223 9.89 -4.08 7.94
CA VAL A 223 10.13 -3.89 9.38
C VAL A 223 9.18 -2.81 9.92
N PRO A 224 8.53 -3.01 11.08
CA PRO A 224 7.67 -1.97 11.67
C PRO A 224 8.38 -0.62 11.88
N ALA A 225 7.67 0.49 11.67
CA ALA A 225 8.24 1.83 11.71
C ALA A 225 8.89 2.18 13.06
N TYR A 226 8.34 1.71 14.19
CA TYR A 226 8.91 1.99 15.52
C TYR A 226 10.28 1.32 15.71
N ILE A 227 10.48 0.12 15.15
CA ILE A 227 11.78 -0.57 15.14
C ILE A 227 12.78 0.19 14.27
N GLN A 228 12.37 0.67 13.10
CA GLN A 228 13.24 1.47 12.24
C GLN A 228 13.65 2.80 12.90
N LYS A 229 12.74 3.44 13.66
CA LYS A 229 13.06 4.63 14.47
C LYS A 229 14.07 4.31 15.56
N ALA A 230 13.93 3.16 16.23
CA ALA A 230 14.92 2.69 17.20
C ALA A 230 16.29 2.45 16.54
N MET A 231 16.34 1.81 15.37
CA MET A 231 17.57 1.64 14.58
C MET A 231 18.22 2.98 14.21
N LYS A 232 17.43 3.98 13.80
CA LYS A 232 17.97 5.32 13.53
C LYS A 232 18.60 5.94 14.78
N LYS A 233 17.89 5.91 15.92
CA LYS A 233 18.43 6.43 17.20
C LYS A 233 19.70 5.70 17.64
N MET A 234 19.78 4.39 17.46
CA MET A 234 21.01 3.62 17.73
C MET A 234 22.15 4.08 16.84
N ARG A 235 21.91 4.25 15.52
CA ARG A 235 22.93 4.77 14.60
C ARG A 235 23.38 6.18 14.96
N ASP A 236 22.45 7.07 15.29
CA ASP A 236 22.76 8.44 15.70
C ASP A 236 23.59 8.44 17.01
N ALA A 237 23.28 7.56 17.96
CA ALA A 237 24.03 7.40 19.21
C ALA A 237 25.45 6.83 19.00
N VAL A 238 25.61 5.89 18.06
CA VAL A 238 26.91 5.34 17.63
C VAL A 238 27.76 6.43 16.96
N LEU A 239 27.18 7.17 16.01
CA LEU A 239 27.87 8.26 15.31
C LEU A 239 28.31 9.36 16.27
N ALA A 240 27.48 9.70 17.26
CA ALA A 240 27.81 10.69 18.28
C ALA A 240 28.94 10.23 19.24
N ALA A 241 29.24 8.93 19.30
CA ALA A 241 30.30 8.39 20.14
C ALA A 241 31.67 8.26 19.43
N GLY A 242 31.71 8.33 18.09
CA GLY A 242 32.95 8.18 17.33
C GLY A 242 33.61 6.79 17.51
N ASP A 243 34.92 6.77 17.74
CA ASP A 243 35.75 5.55 17.80
C ASP A 243 35.50 4.69 19.05
N ASP A 244 34.92 5.25 20.11
CA ASP A 244 34.52 4.50 21.33
C ASP A 244 33.33 3.54 21.09
N SER A 245 32.75 3.56 19.89
CA SER A 245 31.55 2.80 19.57
C SER A 245 31.74 1.29 19.34
N LEU A 246 32.98 0.85 19.13
CA LEU A 246 33.33 -0.56 18.84
C LEU A 246 32.99 -1.54 19.98
N PHE A 247 32.74 -1.05 21.20
CA PHE A 247 32.53 -1.88 22.39
C PHE A 247 31.14 -1.74 23.03
N PHE A 248 30.18 -1.04 22.40
CA PHE A 248 28.91 -0.82 23.07
C PHE A 248 28.11 -2.10 23.25
N LYS A 249 27.82 -2.44 24.50
CA LYS A 249 26.83 -3.46 24.83
C LYS A 249 25.42 -2.91 24.58
N PRO A 250 24.40 -3.77 24.36
CA PRO A 250 23.02 -3.33 24.19
C PRO A 250 22.52 -2.38 25.29
N ARG A 251 23.00 -2.57 26.53
CA ARG A 251 22.70 -1.71 27.68
C ARG A 251 23.25 -0.28 27.53
N ASP A 252 24.48 -0.14 27.03
CA ASP A 252 25.13 1.17 26.87
C ASP A 252 24.48 1.96 25.72
N LEU A 253 24.13 1.26 24.64
CA LEU A 253 23.34 1.82 23.53
C LEU A 253 21.96 2.28 23.99
N ALA A 254 21.28 1.48 24.82
CA ALA A 254 19.97 1.82 25.37
C ALA A 254 20.03 3.10 26.20
N ALA A 255 21.04 3.23 27.07
CA ALA A 255 21.25 4.42 27.90
C ALA A 255 21.53 5.68 27.06
N ARG A 256 22.45 5.61 26.08
CA ARG A 256 22.78 6.76 25.21
C ARG A 256 21.63 7.16 24.29
N ALA A 257 20.91 6.19 23.75
CA ALA A 257 19.81 6.44 22.81
C ALA A 257 18.46 6.75 23.49
N GLY A 258 18.41 6.70 24.84
CA GLY A 258 17.21 6.98 25.63
C GLY A 258 16.07 5.99 25.34
N MET A 259 16.37 4.69 25.35
CA MET A 259 15.41 3.62 25.09
C MET A 259 15.65 2.39 25.98
N THR A 260 14.75 1.41 25.95
CA THR A 260 14.91 0.17 26.72
C THR A 260 15.88 -0.80 26.06
N GLU A 261 16.58 -1.60 26.87
CA GLU A 261 17.51 -2.63 26.37
C GLU A 261 16.78 -3.70 25.53
N GLU A 262 15.54 -4.04 25.89
CA GLU A 262 14.71 -4.97 25.12
C GLU A 262 14.42 -4.46 23.70
N LEU A 263 14.14 -3.16 23.57
CA LEU A 263 13.92 -2.54 22.27
C LEU A 263 15.19 -2.54 21.42
N VAL A 264 16.35 -2.29 22.03
CA VAL A 264 17.67 -2.39 21.37
C VAL A 264 17.90 -3.82 20.86
N LYS A 265 17.70 -4.84 21.72
CA LYS A 265 17.85 -6.25 21.33
C LYS A 265 16.92 -6.63 20.17
N THR A 266 15.67 -6.19 20.22
CA THR A 266 14.68 -6.45 19.17
C THR A 266 15.06 -5.74 17.87
N ALA A 267 15.52 -4.49 17.95
CA ALA A 267 15.97 -3.74 16.79
C ALA A 267 17.23 -4.34 16.16
N LEU A 268 18.19 -4.83 16.96
CA LEU A 268 19.37 -5.54 16.45
C LEU A 268 18.99 -6.83 15.72
N LYS A 269 18.07 -7.63 16.28
CA LYS A 269 17.54 -8.84 15.63
C LYS A 269 16.85 -8.52 14.29
N GLY A 270 16.10 -7.42 14.24
CA GLY A 270 15.44 -6.95 13.02
C GLY A 270 16.38 -6.33 11.98
N ASN A 271 17.67 -6.12 12.30
CA ASN A 271 18.63 -5.48 11.39
C ASN A 271 19.27 -6.45 10.39
N ARG A 272 18.53 -7.47 9.95
CA ARG A 272 18.98 -8.42 8.92
C ARG A 272 18.62 -7.87 7.55
N TYR A 273 19.60 -7.80 6.66
CA TYR A 273 19.41 -7.45 5.26
C TYR A 273 19.32 -8.73 4.43
N THR A 274 18.37 -8.76 3.48
CA THR A 274 18.29 -9.83 2.49
C THR A 274 19.44 -9.70 1.50
N GLN A 275 20.06 -10.82 1.13
CA GLN A 275 21.02 -10.88 0.04
C GLN A 275 20.39 -11.54 -1.17
N SER A 276 20.86 -11.18 -2.36
CA SER A 276 20.43 -11.85 -3.59
C SER A 276 21.02 -13.25 -3.65
N ILE A 277 20.20 -14.24 -3.97
CA ILE A 277 20.64 -15.62 -4.18
C ILE A 277 21.43 -15.75 -5.51
N HIS A 278 21.18 -14.85 -6.45
CA HIS A 278 21.95 -14.73 -7.70
C HIS A 278 23.24 -13.92 -7.54
N ARG A 279 23.63 -13.58 -6.30
CA ARG A 279 24.90 -12.90 -6.06
C ARG A 279 26.03 -13.85 -6.48
N LYS A 280 26.91 -13.38 -7.37
CA LYS A 280 28.15 -14.09 -7.71
C LYS A 280 29.07 -14.15 -6.48
N ILE A 281 29.61 -15.33 -6.20
CA ILE A 281 30.50 -15.56 -5.05
C ILE A 281 31.96 -15.55 -5.48
N ASP A 282 32.25 -16.13 -6.65
CA ASP A 282 33.61 -16.28 -7.14
C ASP A 282 34.08 -15.07 -7.94
N ALA A 283 35.41 -14.86 -7.95
CA ALA A 283 36.06 -13.78 -8.68
C ALA A 283 35.83 -13.87 -10.20
N ASP A 284 35.71 -15.10 -10.72
CA ASP A 284 35.50 -15.36 -12.15
C ASP A 284 34.02 -15.28 -12.56
N GLY A 285 33.11 -15.10 -11.59
CA GLY A 285 31.67 -14.95 -11.83
C GLY A 285 30.95 -16.23 -12.26
N SER A 286 31.62 -17.39 -12.18
CA SER A 286 31.07 -18.70 -12.54
C SER A 286 29.97 -19.16 -11.57
N SER A 287 30.19 -19.02 -10.26
CA SER A 287 29.28 -19.57 -9.26
C SER A 287 28.41 -18.50 -8.58
N GLU A 288 27.15 -18.86 -8.38
CA GLU A 288 26.15 -18.08 -7.66
C GLU A 288 25.99 -18.57 -6.22
N MET A 289 25.44 -17.71 -5.37
CA MET A 289 25.03 -18.11 -4.02
C MET A 289 23.97 -19.20 -4.02
N LEU A 290 23.19 -19.31 -5.11
CA LEU A 290 22.26 -20.41 -5.33
C LEU A 290 22.96 -21.78 -5.33
N ASP A 291 24.15 -21.86 -5.93
CA ASP A 291 24.86 -23.13 -6.13
C ASP A 291 25.41 -23.72 -4.82
N LEU A 292 25.40 -22.94 -3.73
CA LEU A 292 25.77 -23.40 -2.39
C LEU A 292 24.60 -24.00 -1.61
N PHE A 293 23.37 -23.84 -2.08
CA PHE A 293 22.22 -24.47 -1.46
C PHE A 293 22.03 -25.85 -2.08
N ASP A 294 21.97 -26.89 -1.25
CA ASP A 294 21.57 -28.22 -1.69
C ASP A 294 20.12 -28.15 -2.18
N GLY A 295 19.95 -28.02 -3.49
CA GLY A 295 18.67 -28.03 -4.19
C GLY A 295 18.10 -29.45 -4.31
N GLY A 296 18.12 -30.22 -3.24
CA GLY A 296 17.48 -31.53 -3.23
C GLY A 296 15.98 -31.35 -3.39
N ASP A 297 15.45 -31.71 -4.56
CA ASP A 297 14.01 -31.91 -4.73
C ASP A 297 13.57 -32.89 -3.63
N ALA A 298 12.57 -32.53 -2.84
CA ALA A 298 12.12 -33.37 -1.72
C ALA A 298 11.71 -34.79 -2.19
N ALA A 299 11.38 -34.94 -3.48
CA ALA A 299 11.07 -36.22 -4.13
C ALA A 299 12.29 -37.13 -4.35
N ASP A 300 13.49 -36.58 -4.46
CA ASP A 300 14.74 -37.35 -4.61
C ASP A 300 15.42 -37.62 -3.26
N SER A 301 14.81 -37.20 -2.16
CA SER A 301 15.27 -37.55 -0.83
C SER A 301 15.15 -39.07 -0.60
N PRO A 302 16.17 -39.73 -0.03
CA PRO A 302 16.05 -41.09 0.48
C PRO A 302 14.83 -41.26 1.40
N ASP A 303 14.55 -40.25 2.22
CA ASP A 303 13.39 -40.22 3.12
C ASP A 303 12.05 -40.29 2.35
N PHE A 304 11.96 -39.70 1.15
CA PHE A 304 10.74 -39.77 0.34
C PHE A 304 10.50 -41.19 -0.20
N HIS A 305 11.55 -41.83 -0.69
CA HIS A 305 11.51 -43.21 -1.16
C HIS A 305 11.13 -44.18 -0.03
N GLU A 306 11.73 -44.00 1.14
CA GLU A 306 11.38 -44.76 2.35
C GLU A 306 9.92 -44.54 2.76
N ASN A 307 9.42 -43.31 2.74
CA ASN A 307 8.02 -43.01 3.04
C ASN A 307 7.04 -43.65 2.03
N VAL A 308 7.35 -43.65 0.74
CA VAL A 308 6.52 -44.30 -0.29
C VAL A 308 6.49 -45.82 -0.09
N LEU A 309 7.64 -46.44 0.20
CA LEU A 309 7.72 -47.86 0.51
C LEU A 309 6.95 -48.21 1.80
N MET A 310 7.11 -47.42 2.85
CA MET A 310 6.39 -47.56 4.12
C MET A 310 4.87 -47.49 3.90
N LEU A 311 4.39 -46.51 3.14
CA LEU A 311 2.95 -46.36 2.82
C LEU A 311 2.42 -47.53 2.00
N ARG A 312 3.22 -48.09 1.09
CA ARG A 312 2.85 -49.29 0.33
C ARG A 312 2.71 -50.51 1.24
N HIS A 313 3.69 -50.78 2.10
CA HIS A 313 3.63 -51.88 3.07
C HIS A 313 2.48 -51.70 4.08
N LEU A 314 2.19 -50.46 4.48
CA LEU A 314 1.04 -50.14 5.33
C LEU A 314 -0.28 -50.43 4.60
N GLY A 315 -0.39 -50.08 3.32
CA GLY A 315 -1.54 -50.39 2.47
C GLY A 315 -1.76 -51.90 2.31
N GLU A 316 -0.69 -52.67 2.09
CA GLU A 316 -0.75 -54.14 2.04
C GLU A 316 -1.18 -54.77 3.37
N ALA A 317 -0.69 -54.25 4.50
CA ALA A 317 -1.12 -54.69 5.83
C ALA A 317 -2.59 -54.35 6.12
N MET A 318 -3.05 -53.18 5.68
CA MET A 318 -4.46 -52.77 5.78
C MET A 318 -5.36 -53.61 4.87
N GLY A 319 -4.91 -54.00 3.68
CA GLY A 319 -5.68 -54.82 2.74
C GLY A 319 -6.10 -56.20 3.27
N ARG A 320 -5.45 -56.70 4.32
CA ARG A 320 -5.81 -57.96 5.02
C ARG A 320 -6.96 -57.78 6.03
N LEU A 321 -7.24 -56.55 6.42
CA LEU A 321 -8.35 -56.22 7.30
C LEU A 321 -9.66 -56.18 6.51
N THR A 322 -10.78 -56.49 7.16
CA THR A 322 -12.11 -56.29 6.57
C THR A 322 -12.40 -54.80 6.39
N GLU A 323 -13.30 -54.44 5.48
CA GLU A 323 -13.65 -53.03 5.19
C GLU A 323 -14.05 -52.22 6.45
N ARG A 324 -14.74 -52.86 7.40
CA ARG A 324 -15.08 -52.28 8.71
C ARG A 324 -13.86 -52.07 9.61
N GLU A 325 -12.92 -53.01 9.61
CA GLU A 325 -11.67 -52.91 10.38
C GLU A 325 -10.76 -51.82 9.80
N GLN A 326 -10.63 -51.76 8.46
CA GLN A 326 -9.90 -50.70 7.76
C GLN A 326 -10.47 -49.32 8.10
N SER A 327 -11.79 -49.17 8.06
CA SER A 327 -12.46 -47.90 8.38
C SER A 327 -12.18 -47.44 9.81
N VAL A 328 -12.19 -48.35 10.79
CA VAL A 328 -11.85 -48.03 12.20
C VAL A 328 -10.39 -47.61 12.33
N VAL A 329 -9.45 -48.31 11.70
CA VAL A 329 -8.01 -47.99 11.78
C VAL A 329 -7.70 -46.69 11.04
N SER A 330 -8.23 -46.48 9.83
CA SER A 330 -8.03 -45.26 9.05
C SER A 330 -8.54 -44.03 9.79
N MET A 331 -9.76 -44.06 10.33
CA MET A 331 -10.31 -42.93 11.08
C MET A 331 -9.60 -42.71 12.42
N ARG A 332 -9.15 -43.77 13.09
CA ARG A 332 -8.46 -43.64 14.38
C ARG A 332 -7.09 -42.98 14.25
N PHE A 333 -6.34 -43.34 13.20
CA PHE A 333 -4.96 -42.90 12.99
C PHE A 333 -4.81 -41.83 11.89
N GLY A 334 -5.90 -41.45 11.22
CA GLY A 334 -5.89 -40.42 10.19
C GLY A 334 -5.22 -40.85 8.87
N LEU A 335 -5.35 -42.12 8.49
CA LEU A 335 -4.75 -42.64 7.26
C LEU A 335 -5.62 -42.24 6.05
N GLY A 336 -4.98 -41.83 4.93
CA GLY A 336 -5.68 -41.49 3.69
C GLY A 336 -6.28 -40.08 3.62
N SER A 337 -5.69 -39.11 4.33
CA SER A 337 -6.09 -37.68 4.38
C SER A 337 -7.25 -37.32 5.32
N ALA A 338 -7.67 -38.23 6.21
CA ALA A 338 -8.62 -37.91 7.28
C ALA A 338 -7.90 -37.45 8.57
N PRO A 339 -8.49 -36.54 9.37
CA PRO A 339 -7.97 -36.25 10.70
C PRO A 339 -8.11 -37.46 11.64
N ALA A 340 -7.18 -37.62 12.59
CA ALA A 340 -7.26 -38.68 13.59
C ALA A 340 -8.42 -38.42 14.57
N CYS A 341 -9.36 -39.37 14.66
CA CYS A 341 -10.54 -39.29 15.51
C CYS A 341 -10.35 -40.06 16.82
N THR A 342 -11.09 -39.65 17.87
CA THR A 342 -11.18 -40.39 19.14
C THR A 342 -12.06 -41.63 19.00
N LEU A 343 -11.95 -42.59 19.93
CA LEU A 343 -12.79 -43.80 19.93
C LEU A 343 -14.30 -43.49 19.98
N ALA A 344 -14.67 -42.41 20.66
CA ALA A 344 -16.06 -41.95 20.75
C ALA A 344 -16.57 -41.42 19.40
N GLU A 345 -15.76 -40.61 18.70
CA GLU A 345 -16.09 -40.05 17.39
C GLU A 345 -16.16 -41.15 16.31
N VAL A 346 -15.23 -42.11 16.33
CA VAL A 346 -15.26 -43.28 15.44
C VAL A 346 -16.51 -44.13 15.70
N GLY A 347 -16.89 -44.31 16.98
CA GLY A 347 -18.09 -45.04 17.36
C GLY A 347 -19.38 -44.36 16.89
N ALA A 348 -19.45 -43.04 17.04
CA ALA A 348 -20.56 -42.23 16.54
C ALA A 348 -20.67 -42.30 15.00
N ALA A 349 -19.56 -42.24 14.28
CA ALA A 349 -19.52 -42.31 12.81
C ALA A 349 -19.95 -43.68 12.26
N LEU A 350 -19.61 -44.77 12.97
CA LEU A 350 -19.92 -46.15 12.56
C LEU A 350 -21.17 -46.75 13.22
N GLY A 351 -21.87 -45.99 14.07
CA GLY A 351 -23.08 -46.43 14.77
C GLY A 351 -22.83 -47.57 15.77
N ILE A 352 -21.64 -47.62 16.39
CA ILE A 352 -21.24 -48.67 17.33
C ILE A 352 -20.75 -48.10 18.66
N SER A 353 -20.81 -48.90 19.73
CA SER A 353 -20.33 -48.47 21.04
C SER A 353 -18.82 -48.23 21.07
N LEU A 354 -18.36 -47.35 21.96
CA LEU A 354 -16.94 -47.07 22.17
C LEU A 354 -16.12 -48.34 22.45
N GLU A 355 -16.65 -49.22 23.30
CA GLU A 355 -15.99 -50.48 23.64
C GLU A 355 -15.92 -51.42 22.42
N ARG A 356 -16.92 -51.37 21.52
CA ARG A 356 -16.88 -52.13 20.27
C ARG A 356 -15.80 -51.60 19.32
N VAL A 357 -15.63 -50.28 19.20
CA VAL A 357 -14.53 -49.68 18.44
C VAL A 357 -13.17 -50.12 19.00
N ARG A 358 -13.02 -50.10 20.32
CA ARG A 358 -11.79 -50.54 21.01
C ARG A 358 -11.46 -52.00 20.72
N GLN A 359 -12.46 -52.88 20.77
CA GLN A 359 -12.31 -54.30 20.43
C GLN A 359 -11.86 -54.47 18.98
N ILE A 360 -12.52 -53.79 18.04
CA ILE A 360 -12.17 -53.84 16.62
C ILE A 360 -10.74 -53.34 16.41
N GLN A 361 -10.38 -52.20 17.00
CA GLN A 361 -9.02 -51.65 16.91
C GLN A 361 -7.96 -52.66 17.39
N ARG A 362 -8.18 -53.30 18.56
CA ARG A 362 -7.24 -54.28 19.11
C ARG A 362 -7.06 -55.46 18.15
N ILE A 363 -8.18 -56.02 17.67
CA ILE A 363 -8.18 -57.17 16.75
C ILE A 363 -7.51 -56.79 15.43
N SER A 364 -7.77 -55.61 14.89
CA SER A 364 -7.14 -55.12 13.66
C SER A 364 -5.63 -54.96 13.82
N LEU A 365 -5.16 -54.40 14.94
CA LEU A 365 -3.72 -54.27 15.21
C LEU A 365 -3.04 -55.63 15.43
N GLU A 366 -3.71 -56.58 16.09
CA GLU A 366 -3.21 -57.96 16.23
C GLU A 366 -3.08 -58.66 14.88
N LYS A 367 -4.08 -58.52 14.00
CA LYS A 367 -4.03 -59.05 12.62
C LYS A 367 -2.91 -58.42 11.79
N MET A 368 -2.68 -57.11 11.92
CA MET A 368 -1.59 -56.43 11.24
C MET A 368 -0.21 -56.89 11.75
N ARG A 369 -0.07 -57.15 13.05
CA ARG A 369 1.17 -57.65 13.68
C ARG A 369 1.47 -59.12 13.34
N ALA A 370 0.45 -59.94 13.14
CA ALA A 370 0.61 -61.37 12.84
C ALA A 370 1.00 -61.66 11.38
N GLY A 371 1.01 -60.65 10.50
CA GLY A 371 1.32 -60.81 9.09
C GLY A 371 2.78 -60.55 8.74
N ASP A 372 3.27 -61.14 7.65
CA ASP A 372 4.66 -60.97 7.16
C ASP A 372 5.08 -59.50 6.97
N GLN A 373 4.13 -58.63 6.63
CA GLN A 373 4.34 -57.18 6.45
C GLN A 373 4.73 -56.46 7.76
N SER A 374 4.50 -57.08 8.92
CA SER A 374 4.98 -56.54 10.20
C SER A 374 6.51 -56.54 10.28
N GLN A 375 7.19 -57.48 9.62
CA GLN A 375 8.66 -57.50 9.56
C GLN A 375 9.18 -56.45 8.58
N SER A 376 8.51 -56.26 7.45
CA SER A 376 8.82 -55.19 6.49
C SER A 376 8.63 -53.80 7.11
N LEU A 377 7.55 -53.60 7.87
CA LEU A 377 7.25 -52.34 8.55
C LEU A 377 8.19 -52.03 9.72
N GLN A 378 8.82 -53.03 10.34
CA GLN A 378 9.83 -52.84 11.39
C GLN A 378 11.12 -52.20 10.88
N GLN A 379 11.39 -52.24 9.57
CA GLN A 379 12.60 -51.65 8.97
C GLN A 379 12.53 -50.13 8.88
N PHE A 380 11.34 -49.53 9.09
CA PHE A 380 11.12 -48.08 9.07
C PHE A 380 11.04 -47.46 10.48
N VAL A 381 11.40 -48.22 11.52
CA VAL A 381 11.47 -47.81 12.93
C VAL A 381 12.92 -47.82 13.36
#